data_AF-A0A2P8HLL0-F1
#
_entry.id   AF-A0A2P8HLL0-F1
#
_cell.length_a   1.000
_cell.length_b   1.000
_cell.length_c   1.000
_cell.angle_alpha   90.00
_cell.angle_beta   90.00
_cell.angle_gamma   90.00
#
_symmetry.space_group_name_H-M   'P 1'
#
loop_
_entity.id
_entity.type
_entity.pdbx_description
1 polymer ?
#
loop_
_entity_poly.entity_id
_entity_poly.type
_entity_poly.pdbx_seq_one_letter_code
_entity_poly.pdbx_strand_id
1 'polypeptide(L)'
;MVVLIYLKRVFEREMNQRKALPWLHGINIVLVLMIYGTAVTAFAGVTGGVISEQGAMHIFLKSTIYPLPIISGLYPLVHWQMKQLLRPYIKEKGSNVLYLKPRIYKRYGTLLR
;
A
#
# COMPACT_ATOMS: atom_id res chain seq x y z
N MET A 1 3.77 3.12 0.38
CA MET A 1 2.95 1.88 0.28
C MET A 1 1.64 1.98 1.07
N VAL A 2 1.67 2.25 2.38
CA VAL A 2 0.46 2.28 3.24
C VAL A 2 -0.62 3.22 2.72
N VAL A 3 -0.26 4.45 2.37
CA VAL A 3 -1.19 5.45 1.82
C VAL A 3 -1.88 4.95 0.56
N LEU A 4 -1.13 4.38 -0.40
CA LEU A 4 -1.68 3.86 -1.65
C LEU A 4 -2.62 2.66 -1.44
N ILE A 5 -2.31 1.79 -0.47
CA ILE A 5 -3.19 0.67 -0.09
C ILE A 5 -4.48 1.20 0.56
N TYR A 6 -4.38 2.24 1.38
CA TYR A 6 -5.53 2.91 1.97
C TYR A 6 -6.41 3.57 0.89
N LEU A 7 -5.82 4.35 -0.01
CA LEU A 7 -6.52 4.99 -1.12
C LEU A 7 -7.20 3.98 -2.03
N LYS A 8 -6.52 2.90 -2.43
CA LYS A 8 -7.12 1.78 -3.18
C LYS A 8 -8.39 1.28 -2.49
N ARG A 9 -8.34 1.11 -1.17
CA ARG A 9 -9.50 0.59 -0.42
C ARG A 9 -10.65 1.59 -0.35
N VAL A 10 -10.35 2.88 -0.22
CA VAL A 10 -11.38 3.95 -0.29
C VAL A 10 -12.00 3.94 -1.67
N PHE A 11 -11.20 3.87 -2.72
CA PHE A 11 -11.67 3.78 -4.11
C PHE A 11 -12.54 2.54 -4.34
N GLU A 12 -12.11 1.36 -3.91
CA GLU A 12 -12.91 0.12 -4.01
C GLU A 12 -14.24 0.23 -3.25
N ARG A 13 -14.24 0.93 -2.11
CA ARG A 13 -15.45 1.16 -1.30
C ARG A 13 -16.43 2.08 -1.99
N GLU A 14 -15.98 3.23 -2.49
CA GLU A 14 -16.85 4.27 -3.05
C GLU A 14 -17.23 4.00 -4.51
N MET A 15 -16.31 3.50 -5.33
CA MET A 15 -16.51 3.38 -6.78
C MET A 15 -16.83 1.97 -7.27
N ASN A 16 -16.52 0.92 -6.49
CA ASN A 16 -16.66 -0.46 -6.96
C ASN A 16 -17.45 -1.38 -6.01
N GLN A 17 -18.35 -0.83 -5.19
CA GLN A 17 -19.19 -1.60 -4.26
C GLN A 17 -18.40 -2.62 -3.41
N ARG A 18 -17.15 -2.29 -3.04
CA ARG A 18 -16.21 -3.14 -2.29
C ARG A 18 -15.71 -4.40 -3.02
N LYS A 19 -15.92 -4.52 -4.33
CA LYS A 19 -15.31 -5.56 -5.15
C LYS A 19 -13.83 -5.24 -5.37
N ALA A 20 -12.97 -6.26 -5.22
CA ALA A 20 -11.54 -6.10 -5.38
C ALA A 20 -11.16 -5.95 -6.85
N LEU A 21 -10.33 -4.96 -7.17
CA LEU A 21 -9.78 -4.77 -8.52
C LEU A 21 -8.31 -5.20 -8.55
N PRO A 22 -7.96 -6.30 -9.25
CA PRO A 22 -6.61 -6.83 -9.22
C PRO A 22 -5.57 -5.90 -9.88
N TRP A 23 -5.95 -5.19 -10.95
CA TRP A 23 -5.06 -4.27 -11.66
C TRP A 23 -4.62 -3.05 -10.83
N LEU A 24 -5.43 -2.62 -9.84
CA LEU A 24 -5.02 -1.56 -8.90
C LEU A 24 -3.81 -1.97 -8.04
N HIS A 25 -3.54 -3.27 -7.88
CA HIS A 25 -2.31 -3.71 -7.23
C HIS A 25 -1.08 -3.42 -8.07
N GLY A 26 -1.16 -3.68 -9.38
CA GLY A 26 -0.09 -3.35 -10.33
C GLY A 26 0.21 -1.84 -10.34
N ILE A 27 -0.84 -1.02 -10.42
CA ILE A 27 -0.70 0.45 -10.36
C ILE A 27 -0.03 0.89 -9.05
N ASN A 28 -0.43 0.33 -7.91
CA ASN A 28 0.21 0.69 -6.64
C ASN A 28 1.69 0.31 -6.60
N ILE A 29 2.09 -0.83 -7.19
CA ILE A 29 3.51 -1.21 -7.27
C ILE A 29 4.28 -0.22 -8.15
N VAL A 30 3.75 0.11 -9.33
CA VAL A 30 4.35 1.09 -10.24
C VAL A 30 4.48 2.45 -9.57
N LEU A 31 3.44 2.95 -8.90
CA LEU A 31 3.48 4.23 -8.19
C LEU A 31 4.52 4.25 -7.05
N VAL A 32 4.64 3.17 -6.28
CA VAL A 32 5.67 3.06 -5.25
C VAL A 32 7.05 3.10 -5.88
N LEU A 33 7.24 2.38 -7.00
CA LEU A 33 8.50 2.35 -7.73
C LEU A 33 8.86 3.72 -8.28
N MET A 34 7.89 4.45 -8.84
CA MET A 34 8.10 5.82 -9.33
C MET A 34 8.50 6.76 -8.20
N ILE A 35 7.78 6.76 -7.07
CA ILE A 35 8.10 7.63 -5.93
C ILE A 35 9.51 7.32 -5.40
N TYR A 36 9.84 6.05 -5.22
CA TYR A 36 11.16 5.63 -4.78
C TYR A 36 12.24 6.00 -5.80
N GLY A 37 12.00 5.71 -7.08
CA GLY A 37 12.94 5.95 -8.17
C GLY A 37 13.26 7.42 -8.34
N THR A 38 12.24 8.29 -8.30
CA THR A 38 12.42 9.75 -8.34
C THR A 38 13.21 10.24 -7.14
N ALA A 39 12.90 9.77 -5.91
CA ALA A 39 13.63 10.15 -4.72
C ALA A 39 15.11 9.74 -4.80
N VAL A 40 15.41 8.49 -5.15
CA VAL A 40 16.78 8.00 -5.29
C VAL A 40 17.53 8.76 -6.39
N THR A 41 16.89 9.02 -7.52
CA THR A 41 17.53 9.74 -8.63
C THR A 41 17.83 11.19 -8.24
N ALA A 42 16.92 11.88 -7.55
CA ALA A 42 17.12 13.26 -7.09
C ALA A 42 18.21 13.37 -6.01
N PHE A 43 18.15 12.51 -4.98
CA PHE A 43 19.05 12.60 -3.84
C PHE A 43 20.39 11.90 -4.09
N ALA A 44 20.40 10.62 -4.48
CA ALA A 44 21.65 9.91 -4.72
C ALA A 44 22.25 10.25 -6.08
N GLY A 45 21.41 10.34 -7.12
CA GLY A 45 21.88 10.59 -8.48
C GLY A 45 22.39 12.01 -8.70
N VAL A 46 21.54 13.00 -8.48
CA VAL A 46 21.85 14.41 -8.75
C VAL A 46 22.60 15.04 -7.59
N THR A 47 22.04 15.00 -6.38
CA THR A 47 22.64 15.70 -5.22
C THR A 47 23.92 15.01 -4.75
N GLY A 48 23.95 13.68 -4.76
CA GLY A 48 25.09 12.87 -4.35
C GLY A 48 26.16 12.65 -5.43
N GLY A 49 25.99 13.21 -6.64
CA GLY A 49 26.98 13.09 -7.72
C GLY A 49 27.15 11.69 -8.33
N VAL A 50 26.34 10.71 -7.94
CA VAL A 50 26.51 9.32 -8.41
C VAL A 50 26.31 9.19 -9.92
N ILE A 51 25.50 10.05 -10.54
CA ILE A 51 25.34 10.07 -12.01
C ILE A 51 26.66 10.43 -12.71
N SER A 52 27.41 11.41 -12.19
CA SER A 52 28.70 11.79 -12.79
C SER A 52 29.78 10.75 -12.57
N GLU A 53 29.74 10.01 -11.45
CA GLU A 53 30.76 9.01 -11.11
C GLU A 53 30.51 7.65 -11.76
N GLN A 54 29.26 7.19 -11.78
CA GLN A 54 28.90 5.81 -12.13
C GLN A 54 27.97 5.72 -13.35
N GLY A 55 27.53 6.87 -13.87
CA GLY A 55 26.67 6.97 -15.04
C GLY A 55 25.18 6.80 -14.75
N ALA A 56 24.36 7.30 -15.67
CA ALA A 56 22.90 7.27 -15.56
C ALA A 56 22.33 5.84 -15.49
N MET A 57 22.95 4.88 -16.18
CA MET A 57 22.49 3.48 -16.18
C MET A 57 22.60 2.84 -14.80
N HIS A 58 23.66 3.13 -14.05
CA HIS A 58 23.82 2.61 -12.70
C HIS A 58 22.69 3.11 -11.78
N ILE A 59 22.38 4.41 -11.85
CA ILE A 59 21.27 5.00 -11.09
C ILE A 59 19.93 4.40 -11.53
N PHE A 60 19.69 4.20 -12.82
CA PHE A 60 18.46 3.57 -13.31
C PHE A 60 18.26 2.15 -12.75
N LEU A 61 19.30 1.31 -12.79
CA LEU A 61 19.24 -0.04 -12.22
C LEU A 61 18.94 0.00 -10.72
N LYS A 62 19.61 0.89 -9.99
CA LYS A 62 19.45 1.04 -8.53
C LYS A 62 18.11 1.65 -8.12
N SER A 63 17.55 2.53 -8.93
CA SER A 63 16.31 3.25 -8.65
C SER A 63 15.06 2.49 -9.09
N THR A 64 15.17 1.62 -10.11
CA THR A 64 14.02 0.99 -10.76
C THR A 64 14.08 -0.55 -10.73
N ILE A 65 15.21 -1.15 -11.11
CA ILE A 65 15.27 -2.61 -11.30
C ILE A 65 15.51 -3.34 -9.97
N TYR A 66 16.53 -2.95 -9.21
CA TYR A 66 16.87 -3.57 -7.93
C TYR A 66 15.78 -3.50 -6.85
N PRO A 67 15.03 -2.40 -6.69
CA PRO A 67 13.97 -2.34 -5.69
C PRO A 67 12.72 -3.11 -6.12
N LEU A 68 12.54 -3.46 -7.41
CA LEU A 68 11.32 -4.08 -7.90
C LEU A 68 11.00 -5.43 -7.25
N PRO A 69 11.95 -6.39 -7.10
CA PRO A 69 11.71 -7.63 -6.35
C PRO A 69 11.35 -7.36 -4.89
N ILE A 70 12.02 -6.41 -4.25
CA ILE A 70 11.81 -6.06 -2.84
C ILE A 70 10.40 -5.48 -2.65
N ILE A 71 10.02 -4.50 -3.46
CA ILE A 71 8.70 -3.87 -3.42
C ILE A 71 7.63 -4.90 -3.73
N SER A 72 7.82 -5.74 -4.75
CA SER A 72 6.85 -6.76 -5.14
C SER A 72 6.66 -7.84 -4.08
N GLY A 73 7.71 -8.19 -3.34
CA GLY A 73 7.63 -9.13 -2.21
C GLY A 73 7.03 -8.51 -0.94
N LEU A 74 7.38 -7.27 -0.62
CA LEU A 74 6.86 -6.58 0.57
C LEU A 74 5.40 -6.14 0.40
N TYR A 75 4.99 -5.79 -0.82
CA TYR A 75 3.65 -5.31 -1.11
C TYR A 75 2.51 -6.24 -0.64
N PRO A 76 2.49 -7.55 -0.96
CA PRO A 76 1.45 -8.45 -0.51
C PRO A 76 1.42 -8.58 1.02
N LEU A 77 2.59 -8.58 1.69
CA LEU A 77 2.67 -8.62 3.15
C LEU A 77 2.00 -7.40 3.78
N VAL A 78 2.37 -6.19 3.33
CA VAL A 78 1.79 -4.93 3.80
C VAL A 78 0.29 -4.89 3.47
N HIS A 79 -0.11 -5.33 2.27
CA HIS A 79 -1.52 -5.38 1.87
C HIS A 79 -2.33 -6.31 2.78
N TRP A 80 -1.82 -7.49 3.11
CA TRP A 80 -2.47 -8.44 4.00
C TRP A 80 -2.64 -7.88 5.41
N GLN A 81 -1.58 -7.31 5.99
CA GLN A 81 -1.63 -6.68 7.31
C GLN A 81 -2.65 -5.53 7.34
N MET A 82 -2.61 -4.65 6.33
CA MET A 82 -3.57 -3.55 6.18
C MET A 82 -5.01 -4.06 6.03
N LYS A 83 -5.23 -5.16 5.29
CA LYS A 83 -6.56 -5.77 5.14
C LYS A 83 -7.12 -6.18 6.49
N GLN A 84 -6.31 -6.79 7.35
CA GLN A 84 -6.72 -7.19 8.71
C GLN A 84 -6.97 -5.99 9.63
N LEU A 85 -6.07 -5.01 9.62
CA LEU A 85 -6.17 -3.82 10.47
C LEU A 85 -7.43 -3.01 10.16
N LEU A 86 -7.74 -2.85 8.88
CA LEU A 86 -8.88 -2.06 8.42
C LEU A 86 -10.20 -2.85 8.38
N ARG A 87 -10.24 -4.17 8.61
CA ARG A 87 -11.52 -4.90 8.76
C ARG A 87 -12.36 -4.30 9.90
N PRO A 88 -13.68 -4.12 9.69
CA PRO A 88 -14.57 -3.53 10.70
C PRO A 88 -14.96 -4.51 11.82
N TYR A 89 -14.78 -5.81 11.61
CA TYR A 89 -15.15 -6.86 12.55
C TYR A 89 -13.95 -7.75 12.92
N ILE A 90 -14.11 -8.51 14.00
CA ILE A 90 -13.24 -9.58 14.47
C ILE A 90 -14.06 -10.87 14.44
N LYS A 91 -13.52 -11.94 13.84
CA LYS A 91 -14.13 -13.27 13.86
C LYS A 91 -13.66 -14.00 15.10
N GLU A 92 -14.56 -14.52 15.92
CA GLU A 92 -14.21 -15.40 17.03
C GLU A 92 -13.88 -16.80 16.50
N LYS A 93 -12.82 -17.42 17.04
CA LYS A 93 -12.36 -18.73 16.59
C LYS A 93 -13.35 -19.79 17.07
N GLY A 94 -13.83 -20.64 16.17
CA GLY A 94 -14.77 -21.72 16.51
C GLY A 94 -16.23 -21.29 16.69
N SER A 95 -16.57 -20.03 16.36
CA SER A 95 -17.93 -19.49 16.48
C SER A 95 -18.33 -18.79 15.17
N ASN A 96 -19.64 -18.77 14.87
CA ASN A 96 -20.19 -18.01 13.74
C ASN A 96 -20.51 -16.54 14.11
N VAL A 97 -20.06 -16.10 15.29
CA VAL A 97 -20.29 -14.75 15.81
C VAL A 97 -19.22 -13.78 15.29
N LEU A 98 -19.67 -12.62 14.82
CA LEU A 98 -18.83 -11.51 14.35
C LEU A 98 -18.93 -10.33 15.31
N TYR A 99 -17.83 -9.98 15.98
CA TYR A 99 -17.79 -8.81 16.85
C TYR A 99 -17.40 -7.58 16.03
N LEU A 100 -18.18 -6.51 16.13
CA LEU A 100 -17.78 -5.21 15.58
C LEU A 100 -16.68 -4.61 16.47
N LYS A 101 -15.64 -4.05 15.84
CA LYS A 101 -14.57 -3.39 16.59
C LYS A 101 -15.11 -2.20 17.40
N PRO A 102 -14.53 -1.89 18.58
CA PRO A 102 -15.04 -0.85 19.46
C PRO A 102 -15.24 0.53 18.83
N ARG A 103 -14.29 0.91 17.97
CA ARG A 103 -14.32 2.16 17.19
C ARG A 103 -15.53 2.31 16.26
N ILE A 104 -16.22 1.22 15.93
CA ILE A 104 -17.38 1.22 15.03
C ILE A 104 -18.68 1.21 15.84
N TYR A 105 -18.82 0.31 16.81
CA TYR A 105 -20.07 0.25 17.58
C TYR A 105 -20.34 1.57 18.32
N LYS A 106 -19.31 2.25 18.86
CA LYS A 106 -19.50 3.55 19.55
C LYS A 106 -20.05 4.63 18.63
N ARG A 107 -19.77 4.57 17.33
CA ARG A 107 -20.24 5.54 16.33
C ARG A 107 -21.70 5.31 15.93
N TYR A 108 -22.18 4.08 15.98
CA TYR A 108 -23.56 3.71 15.63
C TYR A 108 -24.48 3.55 16.84
N GLY A 109 -23.94 3.29 18.03
CA GLY A 109 -24.71 3.19 19.28
C GLY A 109 -25.32 4.52 19.74
N THR A 110 -24.77 5.66 19.28
CA THR A 110 -25.36 6.99 19.46
C THR A 110 -26.47 7.32 18.46
N LEU A 111 -26.63 6.55 17.38
CA LEU A 111 -27.69 6.72 16.37
C LEU A 111 -28.92 5.82 16.64
N LEU A 112 -28.83 4.92 17.63
CA LEU A 112 -29.87 3.95 18.01
C LEU A 112 -30.46 4.23 19.40
N ARG A 113 -30.18 5.40 19.97
CA ARG A 113 -30.88 5.97 21.13
C ARG A 113 -31.65 7.19 20.64
#